data_AF-A0A9C7TG48-F1
#
_entry.id   AF-A0A9C7TG48-F1
#
_cell.length_a   1.000
_cell.length_b   1.000
_cell.length_c   1.000
_cell.angle_alpha   90.00
_cell.angle_beta   90.00
_cell.angle_gamma   90.00
#
_symmetry.space_group_name_H-M   'P 1'
#
loop_
_entity.id
_entity.type
_entity.pdbx_description
1 polymer ?
#
loop_
_entity_poly.entity_id
_entity_poly.type
_entity_poly.pdbx_seq_one_letter_code
_entity_poly.pdbx_strand_id
1 'polypeptide(L)' 'KLKDLVQKTEQEMLKYRNFGKKSLQELSESLRRYGLRFGMDLTPYLTPEEREQARRSDEAQEEGEEAEQDGLTS' A
#
# COMPACT_ATOMS: atom_id res chain seq x y z
N LYS A 1 3.41 -2.90 -7.67
CA LYS A 1 4.89 -2.98 -7.75
C LYS A 1 5.43 -3.63 -6.47
N LEU A 2 6.64 -4.21 -6.46
CA LEU A 2 7.18 -4.89 -5.26
C LEU A 2 7.22 -3.96 -4.03
N LYS A 3 7.51 -2.68 -4.24
CA LYS A 3 7.49 -1.63 -3.22
C LYS A 3 6.15 -1.50 -2.47
N ASP A 4 5.03 -1.78 -3.13
CA ASP A 4 3.70 -1.69 -2.52
C ASP A 4 3.45 -2.88 -1.59
N LEU A 5 4.05 -4.04 -1.88
CA LEU A 5 3.98 -5.22 -1.01
C LEU A 5 4.85 -5.06 0.22
N VAL A 6 6.05 -4.47 0.08
CA VAL A 6 7.00 -4.29 1.19
C VAL A 6 6.47 -3.29 2.24
N GLN A 7 5.75 -2.26 1.79
CA GLN A 7 5.12 -1.27 2.68
C GLN A 7 3.88 -1.82 3.40
N LYS A 8 3.23 -2.86 2.85
CA LYS A 8 2.08 -3.50 3.47
C LYS A 8 2.50 -4.43 4.61
N THR A 9 1.61 -4.56 5.59
CA THR A 9 1.81 -5.45 6.74
C THR A 9 1.50 -6.91 6.39
N GLU A 10 2.08 -7.83 7.17
CA GLU A 10 1.77 -9.26 7.05
C GLU A 10 0.27 -9.56 7.26
N GLN A 11 -0.39 -8.80 8.14
CA GLN A 11 -1.84 -8.92 8.38
C GLN A 11 -2.67 -8.51 7.17
N GLU A 12 -2.27 -7.45 6.45
CA GLU A 12 -2.93 -7.07 5.20
C GLU A 12 -2.73 -8.13 4.12
N MET A 13 -1.55 -8.73 4.03
CA MET A 13 -1.27 -9.82 3.09
C MET A 13 -2.17 -11.03 3.34
N LEU A 14 -2.48 -11.35 4.60
CA LEU A 14 -3.40 -12.44 4.96
C LEU A 14 -4.88 -12.16 4.66
N LYS A 15 -5.26 -10.91 4.36
CA LYS A 15 -6.65 -10.58 3.95
C LYS A 15 -6.93 -10.95 2.50
N TYR A 16 -5.90 -11.19 1.69
CA TYR A 16 -6.09 -11.56 0.28
C TYR A 16 -6.54 -13.02 0.17
N ARG A 17 -7.63 -13.25 -0.57
CA ARG A 17 -8.29 -14.56 -0.71
C ARG A 17 -7.38 -15.73 -1.14
N ASN A 18 -6.28 -15.42 -1.83
CA ASN A 18 -5.31 -16.40 -2.34
C ASN A 18 -3.98 -16.41 -1.56
N PHE A 19 -3.87 -15.63 -0.47
CA PHE A 19 -2.66 -15.57 0.36
C PHE A 19 -2.87 -16.38 1.64
N GLY A 20 -2.19 -17.53 1.69
CA GLY A 20 -2.12 -18.34 2.90
C GLY A 20 -0.87 -18.05 3.73
N LYS A 21 -0.82 -18.61 4.95
CA LYS A 21 0.37 -18.56 5.82
C LYS A 21 1.64 -19.06 5.11
N LYS A 22 1.50 -20.09 4.26
CA LYS A 22 2.62 -20.66 3.49
C LYS A 22 3.18 -19.66 2.47
N SER A 23 2.31 -19.08 1.64
CA SER A 23 2.69 -18.06 0.65
C SER A 23 3.30 -16.82 1.31
N LEU A 24 2.76 -16.41 2.46
CA LEU A 24 3.31 -15.30 3.25
C LEU A 24 4.72 -15.61 3.74
N GLN A 25 4.94 -16.81 4.26
CA GLN A 25 6.24 -17.22 4.79
C GLN A 25 7.30 -17.28 3.68
N GLU A 26 6.98 -17.90 2.54
CA GLU A 26 7.87 -17.97 1.36
C GLU A 26 8.26 -16.56 0.86
N LEU A 27 7.30 -15.63 0.85
CA LEU A 27 7.55 -14.25 0.47
C LEU A 27 8.37 -13.50 1.53
N SER A 28 8.09 -13.70 2.81
CA SER A 28 8.86 -13.12 3.94
C SER A 28 10.31 -13.58 3.91
N GLU A 29 10.56 -14.86 3.67
CA GLU A 29 11.91 -15.41 3.51
C GLU A 29 12.60 -14.84 2.28
N SER A 30 11.90 -14.72 1.16
CA SER A 30 12.43 -14.08 -0.04
C SER A 30 12.83 -12.63 0.21
N LEU A 31 11.99 -11.84 0.90
CA LEU A 31 12.30 -10.46 1.29
C LEU A 31 13.51 -10.39 2.24
N ARG A 32 13.58 -11.30 3.22
CA ARG A 32 14.71 -11.37 4.16
C ARG A 32 16.06 -11.57 3.46
N ARG A 33 16.09 -12.34 2.36
CA ARG A 33 17.33 -12.53 1.55
C ARG A 33 17.85 -11.23 0.94
N TYR A 34 16.98 -10.25 0.73
CA TYR A 34 17.33 -8.91 0.26
C TYR A 34 17.46 -7.90 1.40
N GLY A 35 17.40 -8.34 2.67
CA GLY A 35 17.41 -7.44 3.84
C GLY A 35 16.10 -6.67 4.05
N LEU A 36 15.05 -7.03 3.33
CA LEU A 36 13.74 -6.38 3.38
C LEU A 36 12.79 -7.12 4.34
N ARG A 37 11.78 -6.40 4.84
CA ARG A 37 10.72 -6.94 5.71
C ARG A 37 9.39 -6.27 5.36
N PHE A 38 8.29 -6.98 5.60
CA PHE A 38 6.94 -6.39 5.50
C PHE A 38 6.76 -5.25 6.51
N GLY A 39 5.97 -4.25 6.15
CA GLY A 39 5.77 -3.04 6.94
C GLY A 39 7.03 -2.17 7.05
N MET A 40 7.99 -2.31 6.13
CA MET A 40 9.17 -1.43 6.08
C MET A 40 8.80 -0.11 5.40
N ASP A 41 9.22 1.00 6.01
CA ASP A 41 9.12 2.31 5.38
C ASP A 41 10.17 2.46 4.28
N LEU A 42 9.68 2.57 3.03
CA LEU A 42 10.51 2.79 1.85
C LEU A 42 10.61 4.26 1.44
N THR A 43 9.90 5.17 2.12
CA THR A 43 9.96 6.62 1.89
C THR A 43 11.38 7.19 1.75
N PRO A 44 12.38 6.80 2.58
CA PRO A 44 13.74 7.32 2.43
C PRO A 44 14.48 6.80 1.20
N TYR A 45 14.02 5.71 0.58
CA TYR A 45 14.64 5.11 -0.62
C TYR A 45 13.94 5.50 -1.92
N LEU A 46 12.84 6.24 -1.85
CA LEU A 46 12.12 6.73 -3.03
C LEU A 46 12.91 7.84 -3.72
N THR A 47 12.94 7.78 -5.05
CA THR A 47 13.46 8.88 -5.87
C THR A 47 12.57 10.13 -5.72
N PRO A 48 13.07 11.34 -6.02
CA PRO A 48 12.27 12.57 -5.96
C PRO A 48 10.98 12.48 -6.79
N GLU A 49 11.04 11.91 -7.99
CA GLU A 49 9.86 11.66 -8.85
C GLU A 49 8.86 10.72 -8.20
N GLU A 50 9.33 9.64 -7.55
CA GLU A 50 8.43 8.70 -6.87
C GLU A 50 7.78 9.29 -5.63
N ARG A 51 8.47 10.19 -4.91
CA ARG A 51 7.90 10.93 -3.77
C ARG A 51 6.79 11.88 -4.22
N GLU A 52 6.96 12.51 -5.38
CA GLU A 52 5.94 13.38 -5.97
C GLU A 52 4.74 12.59 -6.48
N GLN A 53 4.96 11.42 -7.08
CA GLN A 53 3.89 10.49 -7.45
C GLN A 53 3.09 9.99 -6.25
N ALA A 54 3.76 9.69 -5.14
CA ALA A 54 3.09 9.28 -3.90
C ALA A 54 2.18 10.39 -3.35
N ARG A 55 2.64 11.64 -3.36
CA ARG A 55 1.84 12.81 -2.94
C ARG A 55 0.62 13.05 -3.85
N ARG A 56 0.80 12.93 -5.17
CA ARG A 56 -0.30 13.04 -6.12
C ARG A 56 -1.36 11.94 -5.98
N SER A 57 -0.99 10.77 -5.48
CA SER A 57 -1.93 9.66 -5.35
C SER A 57 -2.82 9.78 -4.11
N ASP A 58 -2.35 10.47 -3.08
CA ASP A 58 -3.12 10.78 -1.86
C ASP A 58 -4.17 11.88 -2.13
N GLU A 59 -3.80 12.88 -2.93
CA GLU A 59 -4.67 14.01 -3.33
C GLU A 59 -5.83 13.60 -4.26
N ALA A 60 -5.69 12.49 -5.00
CA ALA A 60 -6.75 11.98 -5.87
C ALA A 60 -7.87 11.21 -5.13
N GLN A 61 -7.74 10.98 -3.83
CA GLN A 61 -8.76 10.29 -3.03
C GLN A 61 -9.73 11.24 -2.33
N GLU A 62 -9.41 12.53 -2.17
CA GLU A 62 -10.31 13.50 -1.51
C GLU A 62 -11.40 14.07 -2.43
N GLU A 63 -11.22 14.06 -3.76
CA GLU A 63 -12.21 14.65 -4.68
C GLU A 63 -13.46 13.78 -4.92
N GLY A 64 -13.55 12.60 -4.29
CA GLY A 64 -14.63 11.63 -4.50
C GLY A 64 -15.78 11.63 -3.48
N GLU A 65 -15.66 12.35 -2.36
CA GLU A 65 -16.64 12.25 -1.24
C GLU A 65 -17.56 13.46 -1.06
N GLU A 66 -17.40 14.57 -1.82
CA GLU A 66 -18.20 15.79 -1.60
C GLU A 66 -19.53 15.86 -2.38
N ALA A 67 -19.92 14.84 -3.16
CA ALA A 67 -21.02 14.98 -4.13
C ALA A 67 -22.43 14.50 -3.71
N GLU A 68 -22.70 14.00 -2.50
CA GLU A 68 -24.02 13.40 -2.18
C GLU A 68 -24.87 14.02 -1.05
N GLN A 69 -24.58 15.22 -0.53
CA GLN A 69 -25.41 15.81 0.55
C GLN A 69 -26.39 16.94 0.18
N ASP A 70 -26.40 17.49 -1.04
CA ASP A 70 -27.28 18.63 -1.40
C ASP A 70 -28.60 18.26 -2.12
N GLY A 71 -29.08 17.02 -1.94
CA GLY A 71 -30.26 16.51 -2.66
C GLY A 71 -31.61 16.55 -1.93
N LEU A 72 -31.70 17.02 -0.67
CA LEU A 72 -32.93 16.89 0.12
C LEU A 72 -33.38 18.18 0.84
N THR A 73 -33.54 19.28 0.10
CA THR A 73 -34.49 20.34 0.50
C THR A 73 -35.19 20.96 -0.72
N SER A 74 -36.37 20.46 -1.07
CA SER A 74 -37.57 21.23 -1.48
C SER A 74 -38.74 20.29 -1.70
#